data_AF-A0A958HI22-F1
#
_entry.id   AF-A0A958HI22-F1
#
_cell.length_a   1.000
_cell.length_b   1.000
_cell.length_c   1.000
_cell.angle_alpha   90.00
_cell.angle_beta   90.00
_cell.angle_gamma   90.00
#
_symmetry.space_group_name_H-M   'P 1'
#
loop_
_entity.id
_entity.type
_entity.pdbx_description
1 polymer ?
#
loop_
_entity_poly.entity_id
_entity_poly.type
_entity_poly.pdbx_seq_one_letter_code
_entity_poly.pdbx_strand_id
1 'polypeptide(L)'
;MNSSQPAGTSTGGLLTARVAPFLTLPVQPKLQVGSVDDPLEREADMTADRVMAGVPVSGPLSRIAPPANGHLIRRDAPAAQPVNEEERREFEAMRADFFRAAGERMSEDILGSAGFAEGPGGTHARPTNPDEALRVTTRWGVTRDILIAGVPKLSASIQGRVAAGSHGSDTLAARQQSLIDAMTSAGQQAYQDAIARVRGEPFWRNHLDTTTIFIFPDLSGANRYAGYTQEGTERSPDGTISKAFVIHISKDALEAGNLDSVVANLIHELSHTLDVGNVIAPSLDPFLNELAELLADHPDIQALRQGAADADEARQTHVKRIKQILYEHTGYGEKEVFAHLQQLTHQPSVTVDGTQVSGSRYILSTVEGYVRALQRIGIRPRTLSNILDALGRRTDMLYDRRIAATPQGSTARQRLVREKELARLTLSVARDLAQEELDATV
;
A
#
# COMPACT_ATOMS: atom_id res chain seq x y z
N MET A 1 -52.18 51.15 2.19
CA MET A 1 -52.45 49.75 2.55
C MET A 1 -51.11 49.04 2.56
N ASN A 2 -50.58 48.80 3.77
CA ASN A 2 -49.30 48.14 4.03
C ASN A 2 -49.49 46.63 3.94
N SER A 3 -48.66 45.95 3.16
CA SER A 3 -48.54 44.50 3.16
C SER A 3 -47.12 44.11 3.54
N SER A 4 -47.00 43.63 4.77
CA SER A 4 -45.79 43.11 5.40
C SER A 4 -45.46 41.72 4.86
N GLN A 5 -44.26 41.51 4.33
CA GLN A 5 -43.66 40.18 4.12
C GLN A 5 -42.68 39.88 5.27
N PRO A 6 -42.66 38.66 5.83
CA PRO A 6 -41.60 38.24 6.72
C PRO A 6 -40.44 37.60 5.95
N ALA A 7 -39.23 37.96 6.35
CA ALA A 7 -37.97 37.36 5.92
C ALA A 7 -37.83 35.94 6.49
N GLY A 8 -37.67 34.95 5.61
CA GLY A 8 -37.26 33.60 5.95
C GLY A 8 -35.74 33.49 5.96
N THR A 9 -35.15 33.34 7.14
CA THR A 9 -33.74 33.01 7.37
C THR A 9 -33.48 31.58 6.92
N SER A 10 -32.78 31.41 5.79
CA SER A 10 -32.21 30.14 5.35
C SER A 10 -30.92 29.87 6.12
N THR A 11 -30.99 29.00 7.12
CA THR A 11 -29.81 28.41 7.76
C THR A 11 -29.15 27.44 6.78
N GLY A 12 -28.03 27.86 6.19
CA GLY A 12 -27.16 27.00 5.40
C GLY A 12 -26.61 25.86 6.25
N GLY A 13 -27.10 24.65 5.98
CA GLY A 13 -26.55 23.42 6.53
C GLY A 13 -25.17 23.16 5.94
N LEU A 14 -24.15 23.24 6.78
CA LEU A 14 -22.81 22.73 6.53
C LEU A 14 -22.90 21.23 6.23
N LEU A 15 -22.78 20.87 4.96
CA LEU A 15 -22.55 19.50 4.50
C LEU A 15 -21.14 19.09 4.91
N THR A 16 -21.00 18.47 6.08
CA THR A 16 -19.80 17.74 6.46
C THR A 16 -19.65 16.54 5.53
N ALA A 17 -18.64 16.59 4.66
CA ALA A 17 -18.24 15.44 3.86
C ALA A 17 -17.80 14.31 4.81
N ARG A 18 -18.64 13.28 4.90
CA ARG A 18 -18.28 12.03 5.58
C ARG A 18 -17.17 11.37 4.77
N VAL A 19 -15.96 11.34 5.34
CA VAL A 19 -14.92 10.41 4.93
C VAL A 19 -15.54 9.01 4.98
N ALA A 20 -15.56 8.31 3.84
CA ALA A 20 -16.04 6.94 3.81
C ALA A 20 -15.12 6.13 4.74
N PRO A 21 -15.65 5.49 5.80
CA PRO A 21 -14.84 4.63 6.63
C PRO A 21 -14.31 3.50 5.74
N PHE A 22 -13.00 3.24 5.79
CA PHE A 22 -12.51 1.91 5.48
C PHE A 22 -13.41 0.93 6.25
N LEU A 23 -14.02 0.01 5.51
CA LEU A 23 -15.04 -0.94 5.99
C LEU A 23 -14.78 -1.31 7.46
N THR A 24 -15.60 -0.78 8.38
CA THR A 24 -15.62 -1.18 9.79
C THR A 24 -16.01 -2.65 9.82
N LEU A 25 -15.00 -3.53 9.85
CA LEU A 25 -15.20 -4.95 10.15
C LEU A 25 -15.71 -5.05 11.59
N PRO A 26 -16.70 -5.92 11.89
CA PRO A 26 -17.19 -6.09 13.24
C PRO A 26 -16.03 -6.45 14.17
N VAL A 27 -15.81 -5.61 15.18
CA VAL A 27 -14.82 -5.84 16.24
C VAL A 27 -15.16 -7.19 16.89
N GLN A 28 -14.22 -8.14 16.86
CA GLN A 28 -14.40 -9.41 17.54
C GLN A 28 -14.72 -9.18 19.04
N PRO A 29 -15.63 -9.97 19.63
CA PRO A 29 -15.81 -9.99 21.08
C PRO A 29 -14.43 -10.16 21.72
N LYS A 30 -14.10 -9.32 22.72
CA LYS A 30 -12.84 -9.42 23.45
C LYS A 30 -12.59 -10.89 23.80
N LEU A 31 -11.49 -11.46 23.28
CA LEU A 31 -10.95 -12.71 23.78
C LEU A 31 -10.84 -12.55 25.29
N GLN A 32 -11.56 -13.40 26.01
CA GLN A 32 -11.53 -13.47 27.45
C GLN A 32 -10.07 -13.78 27.82
N VAL A 33 -9.39 -12.83 28.46
CA VAL A 33 -8.03 -13.04 28.95
C VAL A 33 -8.07 -14.30 29.80
N GLY A 34 -7.28 -15.31 29.42
CA GLY A 34 -7.18 -16.58 30.13
C GLY A 34 -6.80 -16.36 31.59
N SER A 35 -6.98 -17.40 32.40
CA SER A 35 -6.45 -17.41 33.77
C SER A 35 -4.96 -17.05 33.74
N VAL A 36 -4.48 -16.30 34.74
CA VAL A 36 -3.04 -16.02 34.94
C VAL A 36 -2.21 -17.32 35.00
N ASP A 37 -2.85 -18.45 35.31
CA ASP A 37 -2.24 -19.78 35.37
C ASP A 37 -2.43 -20.62 34.09
N ASP A 38 -2.82 -20.02 32.96
CA ASP A 38 -2.99 -20.75 31.70
C ASP A 38 -1.69 -21.52 31.35
N PRO A 39 -1.74 -22.86 31.25
CA PRO A 39 -0.59 -23.67 30.88
C PRO A 39 0.03 -23.24 29.52
N LEU A 40 -0.79 -22.71 28.60
CA LEU A 40 -0.34 -22.30 27.27
C LEU A 40 0.47 -21.00 27.31
N GLU A 41 0.10 -20.03 28.16
CA GLU A 41 0.87 -18.79 28.37
C GLU A 41 2.26 -19.11 28.96
N ARG A 42 2.34 -20.07 29.90
CA ARG A 42 3.63 -20.55 30.44
C ARG A 42 4.51 -21.22 29.39
N GLU A 43 3.91 -21.96 28.46
CA GLU A 43 4.65 -22.57 27.35
C GLU A 43 5.12 -21.53 26.33
N ALA A 44 4.29 -20.52 26.06
CA ALA A 44 4.62 -19.39 25.19
C ALA A 44 5.79 -18.57 25.78
N ASP A 45 5.73 -18.18 27.05
CA ASP A 45 6.79 -17.45 27.75
C ASP A 45 8.10 -18.25 27.78
N MET A 46 8.05 -19.56 28.09
CA MET A 46 9.24 -20.41 28.04
C MET A 46 9.84 -20.52 26.64
N THR A 47 9.00 -20.54 25.60
CA THR A 47 9.47 -20.61 24.21
C THR A 47 10.09 -19.29 23.79
N ALA A 48 9.49 -18.16 24.17
CA ALA A 48 10.05 -16.84 23.97
C ALA A 48 11.42 -16.70 24.67
N ASP A 49 11.53 -17.14 25.93
CA ASP A 49 12.79 -17.13 26.68
C ASP A 49 13.88 -17.99 26.02
N ARG A 50 13.54 -19.15 25.47
CA ARG A 50 14.50 -20.01 24.75
C ARG A 50 14.98 -19.39 23.44
N VAL A 51 14.08 -18.72 22.71
CA VAL A 51 14.42 -17.98 21.49
C VAL A 51 15.34 -16.81 21.82
N MET A 52 15.02 -16.05 22.87
CA MET A 52 15.83 -14.92 23.33
C MET A 52 17.20 -15.36 23.86
N ALA A 53 17.29 -16.55 24.47
CA ALA A 53 18.54 -17.13 24.94
C ALA A 53 19.36 -17.83 23.83
N GLY A 54 18.88 -17.85 22.58
CA GLY A 54 19.57 -18.47 21.44
C GLY A 54 19.77 -19.98 21.59
N VAL A 55 18.94 -20.65 22.39
CA VAL A 55 19.06 -22.11 22.63
C VAL A 55 18.41 -22.86 21.47
N PRO A 56 19.16 -23.67 20.70
CA PRO A 56 18.56 -24.46 19.62
C PRO A 56 17.56 -25.47 20.19
N VAL A 57 16.32 -25.44 19.69
CA VAL A 57 15.23 -26.33 20.11
C VAL A 57 15.55 -27.77 19.68
N SER A 58 16.13 -28.54 20.60
CA SER A 58 16.41 -29.97 20.41
C SER A 58 15.16 -30.79 20.73
N GLY A 59 14.25 -30.91 19.77
CA GLY A 59 13.05 -31.74 19.86
C GLY A 59 13.10 -32.96 18.93
N PRO A 60 12.47 -34.10 19.31
CA PRO A 60 12.52 -35.36 18.56
C PRO A 60 11.74 -35.37 17.23
N LEU A 61 11.26 -34.24 16.75
CA LEU A 61 10.55 -34.11 15.46
C LEU A 61 11.45 -33.73 14.27
N SER A 62 12.76 -33.51 14.46
CA SER A 62 13.70 -33.15 13.38
C SER A 62 14.14 -34.31 12.46
N ARG A 63 13.33 -35.37 12.31
CA ARG A 63 13.55 -36.44 11.33
C ARG A 63 12.36 -36.63 10.40
N ILE A 64 12.01 -35.58 9.67
CA ILE A 64 11.29 -35.73 8.40
C ILE A 64 12.24 -35.23 7.32
N ALA A 65 12.93 -36.17 6.67
CA ALA A 65 13.64 -35.89 5.44
C ALA A 65 12.62 -35.43 4.38
N PRO A 66 12.85 -34.30 3.67
CA PRO A 66 11.94 -33.89 2.63
C PRO A 66 11.97 -34.89 1.46
N PRO A 67 10.83 -35.21 0.83
CA PRO A 67 10.79 -36.07 -0.34
C PRO A 67 11.57 -35.43 -1.49
N ALA A 68 12.40 -36.25 -2.15
CA ALA A 68 13.43 -35.87 -3.11
C ALA A 68 12.93 -35.39 -4.49
N ASN A 69 11.65 -34.99 -4.66
CA ASN A 69 11.10 -34.61 -5.97
C ASN A 69 10.18 -33.37 -5.92
N GLY A 70 10.60 -32.35 -5.17
CA GLY A 70 10.07 -30.99 -5.34
C GLY A 70 11.10 -30.14 -6.05
N HIS A 71 10.96 -29.95 -7.36
CA HIS A 71 11.71 -28.93 -8.12
C HIS A 71 11.16 -27.54 -7.72
N LEU A 72 11.28 -27.22 -6.43
CA LEU A 72 10.96 -25.92 -5.88
C LEU A 72 12.13 -25.03 -6.27
N ILE A 73 11.80 -24.08 -7.14
CA ILE A 73 12.62 -22.97 -7.53
C ILE A 73 13.14 -22.29 -6.25
N ARG A 74 14.34 -22.67 -5.83
CA ARG A 74 15.16 -21.93 -4.88
C ARG A 74 15.66 -20.68 -5.63
N ARG A 75 14.75 -19.75 -5.95
CA ARG A 75 15.09 -18.43 -6.51
C ARG A 75 15.32 -17.48 -5.35
N ASP A 76 16.52 -17.56 -4.80
CA ASP A 76 17.26 -16.33 -4.57
C ASP A 76 17.44 -15.73 -5.98
N ALA A 77 16.57 -14.82 -6.39
CA ALA A 77 16.83 -14.05 -7.60
C ALA A 77 18.22 -13.41 -7.40
N PRO A 78 19.16 -13.54 -8.35
CA PRO A 78 20.49 -12.99 -8.17
C PRO A 78 20.34 -11.47 -7.99
N ALA A 79 20.67 -10.98 -6.79
CA ALA A 79 20.68 -9.57 -6.45
C ALA A 79 21.88 -8.82 -7.04
N ALA A 80 22.70 -9.49 -7.85
CA ALA A 80 23.74 -8.85 -8.63
C ALA A 80 23.07 -8.00 -9.71
N GLN A 81 23.35 -6.69 -9.70
CA GLN A 81 22.98 -5.86 -10.84
C GLN A 81 23.68 -6.42 -12.10
N PRO A 82 22.97 -6.53 -13.23
CA PRO A 82 23.57 -7.01 -14.46
C PRO A 82 24.80 -6.15 -14.79
N VAL A 83 25.92 -6.80 -15.08
CA VAL A 83 27.21 -6.14 -15.28
C VAL A 83 27.28 -5.51 -16.67
N ASN A 84 26.43 -5.98 -17.59
CA ASN A 84 26.32 -5.46 -18.96
C ASN A 84 24.86 -5.42 -19.46
N GLU A 85 24.67 -4.82 -20.63
CA GLU A 85 23.35 -4.62 -21.26
C GLU A 85 22.67 -5.94 -21.69
N GLU A 86 23.43 -6.96 -22.07
CA GLU A 86 22.88 -8.27 -22.46
C GLU A 86 22.31 -9.00 -21.25
N GLU A 87 23.08 -9.10 -20.16
CA GLU A 87 22.62 -9.64 -18.87
C GLU A 87 21.41 -8.89 -18.34
N ARG A 88 21.35 -7.56 -18.57
CA ARG A 88 20.20 -6.75 -18.18
C ARG A 88 18.95 -7.14 -18.95
N ARG A 89 19.05 -7.30 -20.28
CA ARG A 89 17.91 -7.73 -21.11
C ARG A 89 17.45 -9.14 -20.75
N GLU A 90 18.38 -10.05 -20.52
CA GLU A 90 18.06 -11.41 -20.07
C GLU A 90 17.36 -11.40 -18.71
N PHE A 91 17.87 -10.61 -17.76
CA PHE A 91 17.25 -10.44 -16.45
C PHE A 91 15.83 -9.84 -16.56
N GLU A 92 15.65 -8.80 -17.39
CA GLU A 92 14.34 -8.18 -17.64
C GLU A 92 13.37 -9.18 -18.30
N ALA A 93 13.83 -9.99 -19.25
CA ALA A 93 13.03 -11.04 -19.87
C ALA A 93 12.63 -12.14 -18.87
N MET A 94 13.58 -12.66 -18.09
CA MET A 94 13.29 -13.64 -17.02
C MET A 94 12.31 -13.09 -15.99
N ARG A 95 12.44 -11.80 -15.65
CA ARG A 95 11.54 -11.11 -14.72
C ARG A 95 10.14 -10.96 -15.31
N ALA A 96 10.03 -10.60 -16.58
CA ALA A 96 8.75 -10.53 -17.29
C ALA A 96 8.05 -11.90 -17.34
N ASP A 97 8.79 -12.96 -17.68
CA ASP A 97 8.28 -14.33 -17.70
C ASP A 97 7.81 -14.80 -16.31
N PHE A 98 8.57 -14.45 -15.26
CA PHE A 98 8.19 -14.74 -13.89
C PHE A 98 6.85 -14.08 -13.52
N PHE A 99 6.69 -12.77 -13.78
CA PHE A 99 5.46 -12.05 -13.47
C PHE A 99 4.27 -12.54 -14.30
N ARG A 100 4.47 -12.85 -15.57
CA ARG A 100 3.42 -13.45 -16.41
C ARG A 100 2.92 -14.77 -15.80
N ALA A 101 3.82 -15.69 -15.49
CA ALA A 101 3.45 -16.99 -14.93
C ALA A 101 2.84 -16.89 -13.53
N ALA A 102 3.29 -15.94 -12.70
CA ALA A 102 2.66 -15.65 -11.41
C ALA A 102 1.25 -15.06 -11.58
N GLY A 103 1.10 -14.13 -12.53
CA GLY A 103 -0.15 -13.48 -12.89
C GLY A 103 -1.21 -14.45 -13.38
N GLU A 104 -0.84 -15.36 -14.28
CA GLU A 104 -1.71 -16.43 -14.76
C GLU A 104 -2.24 -17.26 -13.59
N ARG A 105 -1.37 -17.77 -12.72
CA ARG A 105 -1.79 -18.55 -11.54
C ARG A 105 -2.71 -17.77 -10.60
N MET A 106 -2.38 -16.50 -10.30
CA MET A 106 -3.22 -15.66 -9.45
C MET A 106 -4.59 -15.39 -10.11
N SER A 107 -4.62 -15.14 -11.43
CA SER A 107 -5.87 -14.91 -12.17
C SER A 107 -6.76 -16.16 -12.16
N GLU A 108 -6.19 -17.35 -12.30
CA GLU A 108 -6.93 -18.62 -12.20
C GLU A 108 -7.54 -18.80 -10.81
N ASP A 109 -6.78 -18.52 -9.75
CA ASP A 109 -7.26 -18.59 -8.38
C ASP A 109 -8.42 -17.61 -8.12
N ILE A 110 -8.30 -16.38 -8.63
CA ILE A 110 -9.33 -15.35 -8.53
C ILE A 110 -10.60 -15.77 -9.30
N LEU A 111 -10.45 -16.27 -10.53
CA LEU A 111 -11.57 -16.68 -11.38
C LEU A 111 -12.31 -17.88 -10.78
N GLY A 112 -11.58 -18.87 -10.25
CA GLY A 112 -12.18 -19.99 -9.53
C GLY A 112 -12.94 -19.53 -8.28
N SER A 113 -12.37 -18.62 -7.49
CA SER A 113 -13.04 -18.04 -6.33
C SER A 113 -14.29 -17.21 -6.71
N ALA A 114 -14.29 -16.61 -7.89
CA ALA A 114 -15.43 -15.89 -8.46
C ALA A 114 -16.48 -16.81 -9.12
N GLY A 115 -16.30 -18.14 -9.05
CA GLY A 115 -17.25 -19.14 -9.52
C GLY A 115 -17.31 -19.31 -11.04
N PHE A 116 -16.26 -18.93 -11.77
CA PHE A 116 -16.16 -19.23 -13.20
C PHE A 116 -15.92 -20.73 -13.39
N ALA A 117 -16.46 -21.30 -14.46
CA ALA A 117 -16.32 -22.74 -14.72
C ALA A 117 -14.90 -23.07 -15.20
N GLU A 118 -14.37 -24.19 -14.72
CA GLU A 118 -13.11 -24.77 -15.22
C GLU A 118 -13.35 -25.41 -16.59
N GLY A 119 -12.57 -24.98 -17.59
CA GLY A 119 -12.62 -25.49 -18.95
C GLY A 119 -11.73 -26.72 -19.17
N PRO A 120 -11.77 -27.32 -20.37
CA PRO A 120 -10.86 -28.40 -20.75
C PRO A 120 -9.40 -27.91 -20.68
N GLY A 121 -8.62 -28.46 -19.75
CA GLY A 121 -7.24 -28.03 -19.50
C GLY A 121 -7.01 -27.39 -18.12
N GLY A 122 -8.07 -27.26 -17.32
CA GLY A 122 -7.96 -26.80 -15.93
C GLY A 122 -7.85 -25.28 -15.76
N THR A 123 -8.18 -24.53 -16.80
CA THR A 123 -8.22 -23.06 -16.79
C THR A 123 -9.66 -22.58 -16.70
N HIS A 124 -9.91 -21.58 -15.86
CA HIS A 124 -11.24 -21.01 -15.68
C HIS A 124 -11.61 -20.13 -16.88
N ALA A 125 -12.89 -20.11 -17.22
CA ALA A 125 -13.42 -19.19 -18.21
C ALA A 125 -13.12 -17.73 -17.78
N ARG A 126 -12.64 -16.90 -18.71
CA ARG A 126 -12.42 -15.47 -18.47
C ARG A 126 -13.73 -14.70 -18.62
N PRO A 127 -13.90 -13.56 -17.90
CA PRO A 127 -15.05 -12.69 -18.10
C PRO A 127 -15.06 -12.16 -19.53
N THR A 128 -16.24 -12.16 -20.14
CA THR A 128 -16.47 -11.75 -21.54
C THR A 128 -17.36 -10.52 -21.66
N ASN A 129 -17.96 -10.10 -20.55
CA ASN A 129 -18.87 -8.96 -20.49
C ASN A 129 -18.70 -8.18 -19.16
N PRO A 130 -19.26 -6.96 -19.07
CA PRO A 130 -19.09 -6.12 -17.89
C PRO A 130 -19.68 -6.71 -16.60
N ASP A 131 -20.79 -7.46 -16.67
CA ASP A 131 -21.44 -8.05 -15.50
C ASP A 131 -20.59 -9.19 -14.91
N GLU A 132 -19.97 -10.00 -15.78
CA GLU A 132 -18.99 -11.00 -15.38
C GLU A 132 -17.76 -10.37 -14.76
N ALA A 133 -17.22 -9.30 -15.36
CA ALA A 133 -16.10 -8.57 -14.77
C ALA A 133 -16.47 -8.00 -13.39
N LEU A 134 -17.68 -7.46 -13.22
CA LEU A 134 -18.19 -6.93 -11.95
C LEU A 134 -18.35 -8.02 -10.89
N ARG A 135 -18.76 -9.24 -11.28
CA ARG A 135 -18.78 -10.41 -10.39
C ARG A 135 -17.40 -10.71 -9.83
N VAL A 136 -16.37 -10.64 -10.67
CA VAL A 136 -14.97 -10.77 -10.22
C VAL A 136 -14.65 -9.61 -9.27
N THR A 137 -14.82 -8.34 -9.69
CA THR A 137 -14.39 -7.16 -8.91
C THR A 137 -15.08 -7.01 -7.55
N THR A 138 -16.30 -7.53 -7.40
CA THR A 138 -17.03 -7.53 -6.12
C THR A 138 -16.32 -8.34 -5.05
N ARG A 139 -15.47 -9.32 -5.41
CA ARG A 139 -14.60 -10.05 -4.45
C ARG A 139 -13.56 -9.13 -3.78
N TRP A 140 -13.13 -8.07 -4.47
CA TRP A 140 -12.29 -6.99 -3.92
C TRP A 140 -13.07 -5.96 -3.10
N GLY A 141 -14.40 -6.14 -2.96
CA GLY A 141 -15.29 -5.10 -2.47
C GLY A 141 -15.46 -3.93 -3.45
N VAL A 142 -14.98 -4.03 -4.69
CA VAL A 142 -15.14 -3.00 -5.72
C VAL A 142 -16.47 -3.24 -6.43
N THR A 143 -17.49 -2.55 -5.95
CA THR A 143 -18.86 -2.60 -6.48
C THR A 143 -19.05 -1.59 -7.60
N ARG A 144 -20.17 -1.73 -8.31
CA ARG A 144 -20.59 -0.78 -9.35
C ARG A 144 -20.66 0.66 -8.81
N ASP A 145 -21.21 0.83 -7.62
CA ASP A 145 -21.39 2.16 -7.03
C ASP A 145 -20.06 2.82 -6.69
N ILE A 146 -19.06 2.03 -6.25
CA ILE A 146 -17.69 2.52 -6.03
C ILE A 146 -17.08 2.96 -7.36
N LEU A 147 -17.26 2.19 -8.44
CA LEU A 147 -16.77 2.57 -9.77
C LEU A 147 -17.43 3.86 -10.27
N ILE A 148 -18.76 3.98 -10.17
CA ILE A 148 -19.48 5.19 -10.59
C ILE A 148 -19.05 6.41 -9.78
N ALA A 149 -18.85 6.26 -8.46
CA ALA A 149 -18.38 7.34 -7.60
C ALA A 149 -16.91 7.71 -7.87
N GLY A 150 -16.07 6.74 -8.26
CA GLY A 150 -14.64 6.92 -8.47
C GLY A 150 -14.25 7.37 -9.88
N VAL A 151 -15.14 7.23 -10.87
CA VAL A 151 -14.92 7.59 -12.27
C VAL A 151 -15.48 8.98 -12.57
N PRO A 152 -14.70 9.91 -13.16
CA PRO A 152 -15.17 11.26 -13.43
C PRO A 152 -16.27 11.27 -14.50
N LYS A 153 -17.26 12.16 -14.31
CA LYS A 153 -18.22 12.52 -15.37
C LYS A 153 -17.51 13.39 -16.39
N LEU A 154 -17.49 12.96 -17.65
CA LEU A 154 -16.80 13.64 -18.75
C LEU A 154 -17.84 14.27 -19.68
N SER A 155 -18.34 15.45 -19.35
CA SER A 155 -19.25 16.23 -20.21
C SER A 155 -18.47 17.24 -21.05
N ALA A 156 -18.64 17.24 -22.38
CA ALA A 156 -18.28 18.25 -23.40
C ALA A 156 -16.90 18.98 -23.37
N SER A 157 -16.08 18.88 -22.33
CA SER A 157 -14.79 19.55 -22.24
C SER A 157 -13.74 18.66 -21.56
N ILE A 158 -13.28 17.63 -22.28
CA ILE A 158 -11.87 17.21 -22.14
C ILE A 158 -10.97 18.15 -22.97
N GLN A 159 -11.47 19.30 -23.43
CA GLN A 159 -10.62 20.41 -23.87
C GLN A 159 -9.86 21.05 -22.69
N GLY A 160 -10.34 20.82 -21.46
CA GLY A 160 -9.60 21.03 -20.24
C GLY A 160 -8.80 19.79 -19.85
N ARG A 161 -8.01 19.20 -20.76
CA ARG A 161 -6.73 18.67 -20.26
C ARG A 161 -6.16 19.83 -19.45
N VAL A 162 -5.80 19.59 -18.19
CA VAL A 162 -4.63 20.29 -17.69
C VAL A 162 -3.56 19.82 -18.67
N ALA A 163 -3.41 20.52 -19.81
CA ALA A 163 -2.30 20.34 -20.72
C ALA A 163 -1.13 20.25 -19.77
N ALA A 164 -0.41 19.11 -19.75
CA ALA A 164 0.67 18.87 -18.81
C ALA A 164 1.35 20.21 -18.63
N GLY A 165 1.11 20.86 -17.48
CA GLY A 165 1.12 22.32 -17.43
C GLY A 165 2.40 22.75 -18.07
N SER A 166 2.40 23.78 -18.93
CA SER A 166 3.59 24.62 -18.95
C SER A 166 3.63 25.24 -17.55
N HIS A 167 4.08 24.40 -16.63
CA HIS A 167 4.60 24.73 -15.36
C HIS A 167 5.51 25.90 -15.69
N GLY A 168 5.19 27.07 -15.15
CA GLY A 168 6.09 28.22 -15.23
C GLY A 168 7.50 27.75 -14.91
N SER A 169 8.51 28.46 -15.40
CA SER A 169 9.94 28.14 -15.25
C SER A 169 10.43 27.76 -13.84
N ASP A 170 9.55 27.81 -12.85
CA ASP A 170 9.74 27.38 -11.48
C ASP A 170 10.04 25.88 -11.40
N THR A 171 11.19 25.59 -10.80
CA THR A 171 11.63 24.23 -10.47
C THR A 171 10.72 23.60 -9.41
N LEU A 172 10.76 22.26 -9.27
CA LEU A 172 10.06 21.56 -8.18
C LEU A 172 10.50 22.07 -6.80
N ALA A 173 11.77 22.45 -6.66
CA ALA A 173 12.28 23.08 -5.44
C ALA A 173 11.60 24.43 -5.14
N ALA A 174 11.45 25.30 -6.14
CA ALA A 174 10.78 26.59 -5.97
C ALA A 174 9.30 26.42 -5.59
N ARG A 175 8.64 25.40 -6.14
CA ARG A 175 7.25 25.07 -5.80
C ARG A 175 7.12 24.54 -4.38
N GLN A 176 8.01 23.63 -3.97
CA GLN A 176 8.04 23.14 -2.61
C GLN A 176 8.17 24.31 -1.63
N GLN A 177 9.13 25.21 -1.87
CA GLN A 177 9.33 26.37 -1.01
C GLN A 177 8.09 27.28 -0.98
N SER A 178 7.46 27.53 -2.13
CA SER A 178 6.23 28.32 -2.20
C SER A 178 5.08 27.72 -1.39
N LEU A 179 4.95 26.38 -1.40
CA LEU A 179 3.95 25.68 -0.58
C LEU A 179 4.27 25.75 0.91
N ILE A 180 5.55 25.65 1.29
CA ILE A 180 6.00 25.84 2.68
C ILE A 180 5.69 27.26 3.15
N ASP A 181 6.06 28.27 2.35
CA ASP A 181 5.86 29.69 2.67
C ASP A 181 4.37 30.04 2.79
N ALA A 182 3.49 29.31 2.09
CA ALA A 182 2.04 29.47 2.15
C ALA A 182 1.38 28.83 3.40
N MET A 183 2.12 28.12 4.25
CA MET A 183 1.63 27.65 5.55
C MET A 183 1.69 28.75 6.61
N THR A 184 0.93 28.58 7.69
CA THR A 184 1.11 29.38 8.91
C THR A 184 2.53 29.23 9.47
N SER A 185 3.00 30.20 10.27
CA SER A 185 4.32 30.09 10.92
C SER A 185 4.45 28.84 11.80
N ALA A 186 3.36 28.41 12.45
CA ALA A 186 3.32 27.16 13.21
C ALA A 186 3.48 25.93 12.30
N GLY A 187 2.78 25.90 11.16
CA GLY A 187 2.93 24.83 10.16
C GLY A 187 4.32 24.78 9.54
N GLN A 188 4.92 25.93 9.23
CA GLN A 188 6.31 26.03 8.77
C GLN A 188 7.29 25.44 9.79
N GLN A 189 7.15 25.81 11.07
CA GLN A 189 7.98 25.25 12.14
C GLN A 189 7.78 23.73 12.26
N ALA A 190 6.52 23.26 12.29
CA ALA A 190 6.21 21.83 12.35
C ALA A 190 6.80 21.05 11.17
N TYR A 191 6.81 21.64 9.97
CA TYR A 191 7.43 21.05 8.79
C TYR A 191 8.94 20.90 8.99
N GLN A 192 9.62 21.96 9.42
CA GLN A 192 11.07 21.91 9.70
C GLN A 192 11.39 20.88 10.79
N ASP A 193 10.58 20.82 11.85
CA ASP A 193 10.74 19.85 12.94
C ASP A 193 10.53 18.40 12.45
N ALA A 194 9.56 18.17 11.56
CA ALA A 194 9.30 16.85 10.98
C ALA A 194 10.50 16.39 10.15
N ILE A 195 11.01 17.26 9.27
CA ILE A 195 12.20 16.99 8.45
C ILE A 195 13.43 16.75 9.34
N ALA A 196 13.64 17.58 10.37
CA ALA A 196 14.74 17.44 11.30
C ALA A 196 14.67 16.11 12.06
N ARG A 197 13.48 15.67 12.49
CA ARG A 197 13.29 14.40 13.19
C ARG A 197 13.56 13.20 12.30
N VAL A 198 13.06 13.19 11.06
CA VAL A 198 13.37 12.13 10.09
C VAL A 198 14.87 12.10 9.79
N ARG A 199 15.50 13.25 9.56
CA ARG A 199 16.96 13.38 9.39
C ARG A 199 17.74 13.06 10.67
N GLY A 200 17.08 12.93 11.82
CA GLY A 200 17.68 12.47 13.06
C GLY A 200 18.20 11.04 12.95
N GLU A 201 17.56 10.20 12.12
CA GLU A 201 18.02 8.85 11.82
C GLU A 201 19.08 8.88 10.69
N PRO A 202 20.30 8.36 10.91
CA PRO A 202 21.38 8.45 9.92
C PRO A 202 21.05 7.88 8.55
N PHE A 203 20.27 6.79 8.51
CA PHE A 203 19.84 6.16 7.26
C PHE A 203 18.95 7.09 6.43
N TRP A 204 17.88 7.64 7.01
CA TRP A 204 16.95 8.52 6.30
C TRP A 204 17.61 9.84 5.91
N ARG A 205 18.51 10.37 6.75
CA ARG A 205 19.34 11.52 6.38
C ARG A 205 20.12 11.25 5.10
N ASN A 206 20.90 10.16 5.08
CA ASN A 206 21.67 9.79 3.90
C ASN A 206 20.77 9.61 2.68
N HIS A 207 19.63 8.92 2.84
CA HIS A 207 18.68 8.70 1.75
C HIS A 207 18.13 10.01 1.16
N LEU A 208 17.74 10.96 2.00
CA LEU A 208 17.29 12.29 1.61
C LEU A 208 18.40 13.14 0.96
N ASP A 209 19.66 12.92 1.34
CA ASP A 209 20.81 13.66 0.82
C ASP A 209 21.32 13.10 -0.52
N THR A 210 21.13 11.80 -0.76
CA THR A 210 21.61 11.12 -1.97
C THR A 210 20.54 10.91 -3.05
N THR A 211 19.27 11.20 -2.74
CA THR A 211 18.14 10.99 -3.64
C THR A 211 17.41 12.30 -3.88
N THR A 212 17.05 12.61 -5.12
CA THR A 212 16.17 13.74 -5.41
C THR A 212 14.76 13.45 -4.87
N ILE A 213 14.44 14.01 -3.71
CA ILE A 213 13.14 13.87 -3.04
C ILE A 213 12.62 15.25 -2.71
N PHE A 214 11.42 15.55 -3.20
CA PHE A 214 10.66 16.75 -2.86
C PHE A 214 9.52 16.38 -1.91
N ILE A 215 9.29 17.19 -0.87
CA ILE A 215 8.26 16.94 0.16
C ILE A 215 7.30 18.13 0.19
N PHE A 216 6.11 17.94 -0.37
CA PHE A 216 5.11 18.99 -0.60
C PHE A 216 4.05 18.97 0.51
N PRO A 217 3.83 20.08 1.24
CA PRO A 217 2.74 20.21 2.21
C PRO A 217 1.47 20.72 1.53
N ASP A 218 0.75 19.87 0.81
CA ASP A 218 -0.37 20.29 -0.06
C ASP A 218 -1.62 19.40 0.02
N LEU A 219 -1.64 18.40 0.90
CA LEU A 219 -2.87 17.63 1.12
C LEU A 219 -3.82 18.45 1.99
N SER A 220 -4.94 18.88 1.39
CA SER A 220 -6.10 19.38 2.13
C SER A 220 -6.93 18.21 2.65
N GLY A 221 -7.69 18.40 3.73
CA GLY A 221 -8.55 17.37 4.36
C GLY A 221 -9.62 16.71 3.45
N ALA A 222 -9.68 17.05 2.16
CA ALA A 222 -10.45 16.34 1.14
C ALA A 222 -9.70 15.13 0.53
N ASN A 223 -8.39 14.99 0.78
CA ASN A 223 -7.61 13.90 0.22
C ASN A 223 -7.85 12.57 0.94
N ARG A 224 -7.93 11.50 0.14
CA ARG A 224 -8.15 10.12 0.60
C ARG A 224 -6.99 9.58 1.44
N TYR A 225 -5.79 10.13 1.28
CA TYR A 225 -4.57 9.65 1.91
C TYR A 225 -3.94 10.74 2.77
N ALA A 226 -3.29 10.34 3.86
CA ALA A 226 -2.55 11.25 4.74
C ALA A 226 -1.16 11.60 4.19
N GLY A 227 -0.70 10.86 3.18
CA GLY A 227 0.49 11.04 2.38
C GLY A 227 0.36 10.28 1.05
N TYR A 228 1.13 10.64 0.03
CA TYR A 228 1.38 9.74 -1.10
C TYR A 228 2.70 10.09 -1.79
N THR A 229 3.28 9.10 -2.45
CA THR A 229 4.55 9.24 -3.17
C THR A 229 4.35 9.09 -4.67
N GLN A 230 4.89 10.03 -5.44
CA GLN A 230 4.98 9.98 -6.89
C GLN A 230 6.43 9.78 -7.32
N GLU A 231 6.61 9.00 -8.37
CA GLU A 231 7.89 8.78 -9.03
C GLU A 231 7.91 9.54 -10.35
N GLY A 232 9.03 10.21 -10.63
CA GLY A 232 9.27 10.95 -11.87
C GLY A 232 10.74 10.99 -12.23
N THR A 233 11.08 11.89 -13.14
CA THR A 233 12.47 12.18 -13.51
C THR A 233 12.73 13.67 -13.42
N GLU A 234 13.92 14.04 -13.00
CA GLU A 234 14.41 15.41 -13.02
C GLU A 234 15.55 15.51 -14.04
N ARG A 235 15.60 16.63 -14.76
CA ARG A 235 16.75 16.96 -15.61
C ARG A 235 17.56 18.04 -14.90
N SER A 236 18.79 17.72 -14.51
CA SER A 236 19.73 18.68 -13.91
C SER A 236 20.21 19.72 -14.95
N PRO A 237 20.83 20.83 -14.50
CA PRO A 237 21.30 21.89 -15.40
C PRO A 237 22.31 21.44 -16.47
N ASP A 238 23.07 20.37 -16.21
CA ASP A 238 24.00 19.74 -17.15
C ASP A 238 23.31 18.81 -18.18
N GLY A 239 21.99 18.63 -18.08
CA GLY A 239 21.20 17.77 -18.95
C GLY A 239 21.06 16.32 -18.47
N THR A 240 21.69 15.94 -17.36
CA THR A 240 21.58 14.58 -16.80
C THR A 240 20.14 14.33 -16.32
N ILE A 241 19.58 13.18 -16.69
CA ILE A 241 18.24 12.76 -16.23
C ILE A 241 18.41 11.82 -15.05
N SER A 242 17.90 12.20 -13.88
CA SER A 242 17.91 11.41 -12.67
C SER A 242 16.48 11.04 -12.24
N LYS A 243 16.36 10.00 -11.41
CA LYS A 243 15.10 9.63 -10.79
C LYS A 243 14.77 10.65 -9.70
N ALA A 244 13.53 11.13 -9.66
CA ALA A 244 13.04 12.06 -8.65
C ALA A 244 11.76 11.52 -8.01
N PHE A 245 11.55 11.84 -6.74
CA PHE A 245 10.32 11.51 -6.02
C PHE A 245 9.65 12.77 -5.51
N VAL A 246 8.33 12.80 -5.54
CA VAL A 246 7.52 13.84 -4.91
C VAL A 246 6.65 13.16 -3.86
N ILE A 247 6.87 13.52 -2.61
CA ILE A 247 6.12 13.06 -1.46
C ILE A 247 5.17 14.17 -1.05
N HIS A 248 3.88 13.88 -1.01
CA HIS A 248 2.88 14.80 -0.52
C HIS A 248 2.55 14.47 0.94
N ILE A 249 2.44 15.47 1.80
CA ILE A 249 2.07 15.35 3.22
C ILE A 249 0.96 16.34 3.59
N SER A 250 0.23 16.05 4.67
CA SER A 250 -0.88 16.88 5.13
C SER A 250 -0.44 18.22 5.69
N LYS A 251 -0.80 19.29 4.98
CA LYS A 251 -0.69 20.68 5.46
C LYS A 251 -1.50 20.87 6.74
N ASP A 252 -2.74 20.41 6.75
CA ASP A 252 -3.63 20.58 7.90
C ASP A 252 -3.06 19.90 9.15
N ALA A 253 -2.43 18.73 9.02
CA ALA A 253 -1.78 18.05 10.13
C ALA A 253 -0.54 18.81 10.65
N LEU A 254 0.25 19.40 9.75
CA LEU A 254 1.38 20.26 10.12
C LEU A 254 0.90 21.50 10.88
N GLU A 255 -0.11 22.20 10.37
CA GLU A 255 -0.66 23.41 10.99
C GLU A 255 -1.39 23.11 12.31
N ALA A 256 -1.96 21.91 12.47
CA ALA A 256 -2.52 21.43 13.72
C ALA A 256 -1.46 20.97 14.74
N GLY A 257 -0.18 20.95 14.38
CA GLY A 257 0.91 20.50 15.26
C GLY A 257 0.94 18.99 15.51
N ASN A 258 0.32 18.18 14.63
CA ASN A 258 0.28 16.72 14.73
C ASN A 258 1.60 16.06 14.28
N LEU A 259 2.71 16.54 14.85
CA LEU A 259 4.07 16.26 14.39
C LEU A 259 4.40 14.76 14.33
N ASP A 260 4.02 13.99 15.36
CA ASP A 260 4.30 12.54 15.39
C ASP A 260 3.65 11.79 14.22
N SER A 261 2.40 12.14 13.89
CA SER A 261 1.68 11.53 12.77
C SER A 261 2.30 11.92 11.44
N VAL A 262 2.73 13.17 11.28
CA VAL A 262 3.39 13.64 10.05
C VAL A 262 4.73 12.93 9.86
N VAL A 263 5.52 12.76 10.93
CA VAL A 263 6.79 12.03 10.87
C VAL A 263 6.57 10.56 10.52
N ALA A 264 5.58 9.90 11.14
CA ALA A 264 5.24 8.52 10.80
C ALA A 264 4.81 8.37 9.33
N ASN A 265 3.98 9.29 8.82
CA ASN A 265 3.59 9.30 7.41
C ASN A 265 4.78 9.57 6.50
N LEU A 266 5.65 10.51 6.82
CA LEU A 266 6.84 10.79 6.00
C LEU A 266 7.77 9.58 5.91
N ILE A 267 7.95 8.82 7.00
CA ILE A 267 8.73 7.57 6.98
C ILE A 267 8.09 6.51 6.08
N HIS A 268 6.75 6.43 6.06
CA HIS A 268 6.01 5.56 5.14
C HIS A 268 6.24 5.94 3.70
N GLU A 269 6.05 7.20 3.37
CA GLU A 269 6.24 7.70 2.01
C GLU A 269 7.70 7.54 1.54
N LEU A 270 8.67 7.80 2.42
CA LEU A 270 10.08 7.54 2.12
C LEU A 270 10.34 6.05 1.89
N SER A 271 9.63 5.16 2.56
CA SER A 271 9.75 3.71 2.34
C SER A 271 9.28 3.30 0.95
N HIS A 272 8.27 3.97 0.37
CA HIS A 272 7.86 3.75 -1.02
C HIS A 272 8.96 4.08 -2.03
N THR A 273 9.81 5.07 -1.74
CA THR A 273 10.95 5.41 -2.62
C THR A 273 12.05 4.33 -2.65
N LEU A 274 12.04 3.42 -1.67
CA LEU A 274 13.00 2.33 -1.52
C LEU A 274 12.43 0.97 -1.95
N ASP A 275 11.12 0.86 -2.17
CA ASP A 275 10.51 -0.40 -2.58
C ASP A 275 10.81 -0.69 -4.05
N VAL A 276 11.60 -1.73 -4.27
CA VAL A 276 12.08 -2.15 -5.60
C VAL A 276 11.38 -3.40 -6.12
N GLY A 277 10.43 -3.99 -5.39
CA GLY A 277 9.90 -5.30 -5.79
C GLY A 277 8.51 -5.61 -5.26
N ASN A 278 7.47 -5.28 -6.03
CA ASN A 278 6.13 -5.80 -5.81
C ASN A 278 5.93 -7.04 -6.71
N VAL A 279 5.39 -8.14 -6.16
CA VAL A 279 5.04 -9.33 -6.95
C VAL A 279 3.62 -9.21 -7.49
N ILE A 280 2.66 -8.86 -6.64
CA ILE A 280 1.23 -8.89 -7.00
C ILE A 280 0.93 -7.91 -8.13
N ALA A 281 1.33 -6.64 -7.97
CA ALA A 281 1.02 -5.58 -8.92
C ALA A 281 1.44 -5.89 -10.36
N PRO A 282 2.73 -6.14 -10.66
CA PRO A 282 3.14 -6.45 -12.03
C PRO A 282 2.60 -7.79 -12.52
N SER A 283 2.34 -8.76 -11.62
CA SER A 283 1.76 -10.04 -12.00
C SER A 283 0.31 -9.91 -12.44
N LEU A 284 -0.50 -9.13 -11.71
CA LEU A 284 -1.92 -8.94 -12.01
C LEU A 284 -2.20 -7.84 -13.05
N ASP A 285 -1.23 -7.00 -13.41
CA ASP A 285 -1.45 -5.85 -14.30
C ASP A 285 -2.21 -6.19 -15.60
N PRO A 286 -1.87 -7.27 -16.34
CA PRO A 286 -2.62 -7.64 -17.54
C PRO A 286 -4.08 -8.01 -17.22
N PHE A 287 -4.31 -8.78 -16.16
CA PHE A 287 -5.65 -9.19 -15.75
C PHE A 287 -6.50 -8.01 -15.27
N LEU A 288 -5.92 -7.07 -14.52
CA LEU A 288 -6.61 -5.85 -14.10
C LEU A 288 -6.93 -4.95 -15.31
N ASN A 289 -6.07 -4.94 -16.33
CA ASN A 289 -6.35 -4.22 -17.57
C ASN A 289 -7.55 -4.80 -18.32
N GLU A 290 -7.61 -6.13 -18.47
CA GLU A 290 -8.75 -6.83 -19.08
C GLU A 290 -10.06 -6.53 -18.34
N LEU A 291 -10.06 -6.61 -17.00
CA LEU A 291 -11.24 -6.26 -16.20
C LEU A 291 -11.64 -4.80 -16.38
N ALA A 292 -10.67 -3.87 -16.39
CA ALA A 292 -10.94 -2.45 -16.55
C ALA A 292 -11.54 -2.12 -17.92
N GLU A 293 -11.09 -2.80 -18.99
CA GLU A 293 -11.66 -2.65 -20.33
C GLU A 293 -13.12 -3.10 -20.38
N LEU A 294 -13.44 -4.27 -19.81
CA LEU A 294 -14.82 -4.76 -19.74
C LEU A 294 -15.70 -3.83 -18.90
N LEU A 295 -15.23 -3.41 -17.73
CA LEU A 295 -16.00 -2.54 -16.83
C LEU A 295 -16.23 -1.14 -17.41
N ALA A 296 -15.28 -0.61 -18.18
CA ALA A 296 -15.48 0.66 -18.89
C ALA A 296 -16.66 0.58 -19.88
N ASP A 297 -17.09 -0.60 -20.28
CA ASP A 297 -18.23 -0.81 -21.17
C ASP A 297 -19.54 -1.18 -20.44
N HIS A 298 -19.55 -1.18 -19.11
CA HIS A 298 -20.78 -1.31 -18.33
C HIS A 298 -21.74 -0.12 -18.62
N PRO A 299 -23.04 -0.33 -18.90
CA PRO A 299 -23.97 0.73 -19.31
C PRO A 299 -23.98 1.97 -18.40
N ASP A 300 -23.99 1.77 -17.09
CA ASP A 300 -23.97 2.87 -16.11
C ASP A 300 -22.67 3.70 -16.15
N ILE A 301 -21.53 3.08 -16.50
CA ILE A 301 -20.24 3.77 -16.66
C ILE A 301 -20.18 4.46 -18.02
N GLN A 302 -20.69 3.81 -19.08
CA GLN A 302 -20.83 4.44 -20.40
C GLN A 302 -21.69 5.71 -20.34
N ALA A 303 -22.73 5.73 -19.51
CA ALA A 303 -23.57 6.90 -19.29
C ALA A 303 -22.78 8.12 -18.78
N LEU A 304 -21.69 7.92 -18.03
CA LEU A 304 -20.85 9.00 -17.48
C LEU A 304 -20.01 9.73 -18.54
N ARG A 305 -19.90 9.19 -19.75
CA ARG A 305 -19.20 9.80 -20.89
C ARG A 305 -20.14 10.24 -22.02
N GLN A 306 -21.45 10.22 -21.80
CA GLN A 306 -22.40 10.78 -22.76
C GLN A 306 -22.13 12.27 -22.97
N GLY A 307 -21.94 12.67 -24.23
CA GLY A 307 -21.59 14.04 -24.60
C GLY A 307 -20.10 14.38 -24.51
N ALA A 308 -19.22 13.39 -24.33
CA ALA A 308 -17.79 13.59 -24.57
C ALA A 308 -17.53 13.92 -26.06
N ALA A 309 -16.58 14.82 -26.32
CA ALA A 309 -16.22 15.22 -27.68
C ALA A 309 -15.52 14.10 -28.47
N ASP A 310 -14.72 13.29 -27.77
CA ASP A 310 -14.06 12.09 -28.28
C ASP A 310 -14.43 10.91 -27.37
N ALA A 311 -15.20 9.97 -27.92
CA ALA A 311 -15.71 8.82 -27.17
C ALA A 311 -14.60 7.84 -26.78
N ASP A 312 -13.59 7.67 -27.64
CA ASP A 312 -12.48 6.74 -27.43
C ASP A 312 -11.52 7.28 -26.38
N GLU A 313 -11.16 8.56 -26.43
CA GLU A 313 -10.34 9.21 -25.39
C GLU A 313 -11.04 9.18 -24.02
N ALA A 314 -12.35 9.45 -23.99
CA ALA A 314 -13.14 9.37 -22.76
C ALA A 314 -13.18 7.95 -22.20
N ARG A 315 -13.37 6.93 -23.06
CA ARG A 315 -13.31 5.52 -22.65
C ARG A 315 -11.95 5.18 -22.07
N GLN A 316 -10.85 5.56 -22.73
CA GLN A 316 -9.49 5.28 -22.24
C GLN A 316 -9.20 5.97 -20.89
N THR A 317 -9.76 7.17 -20.68
CA THR A 317 -9.70 7.85 -19.37
C THR A 317 -10.41 7.03 -18.29
N HIS A 318 -11.60 6.50 -18.59
CA HIS A 318 -12.32 5.61 -17.68
C HIS A 318 -11.57 4.31 -17.42
N VAL A 319 -11.02 3.65 -18.45
CA VAL A 319 -10.20 2.42 -18.30
C VAL A 319 -9.02 2.66 -17.35
N LYS A 320 -8.25 3.75 -17.55
CA LYS A 320 -7.13 4.10 -16.66
C LYS A 320 -7.59 4.30 -15.21
N ARG A 321 -8.72 5.01 -15.02
CA ARG A 321 -9.26 5.27 -13.67
C ARG A 321 -9.78 4.01 -13.00
N ILE A 322 -10.50 3.15 -13.73
CA ILE A 322 -10.98 1.86 -13.22
C ILE A 322 -9.78 0.97 -12.86
N LYS A 323 -8.78 0.86 -13.74
CA LYS A 323 -7.55 0.11 -13.46
C LYS A 323 -6.86 0.61 -12.18
N GLN A 324 -6.79 1.92 -11.97
CA GLN A 324 -6.27 2.50 -10.73
C GLN A 324 -7.11 2.09 -9.50
N ILE A 325 -8.44 2.17 -9.57
CA ILE A 325 -9.32 1.73 -8.46
C ILE A 325 -9.09 0.26 -8.15
N LEU A 326 -9.00 -0.59 -9.18
CA LEU A 326 -8.71 -2.01 -8.99
C LEU A 326 -7.32 -2.20 -8.35
N TYR A 327 -6.30 -1.52 -8.84
CA TYR A 327 -4.94 -1.57 -8.30
C TYR A 327 -4.87 -1.19 -6.81
N GLU A 328 -5.56 -0.13 -6.41
CA GLU A 328 -5.65 0.33 -5.02
C GLU A 328 -6.31 -0.72 -4.10
N HIS A 329 -7.18 -1.57 -4.63
CA HIS A 329 -7.84 -2.65 -3.91
C HIS A 329 -7.14 -4.02 -4.03
N THR A 330 -6.22 -4.19 -4.99
CA THR A 330 -5.54 -5.47 -5.27
C THR A 330 -4.08 -5.47 -4.81
N GLY A 331 -3.25 -4.69 -5.48
CA GLY A 331 -1.79 -4.86 -5.56
C GLY A 331 -1.01 -3.74 -4.89
N TYR A 332 -1.67 -2.63 -4.54
CA TYR A 332 -1.04 -1.57 -3.75
C TYR A 332 -0.63 -2.07 -2.36
N GLY A 333 -1.36 -3.04 -1.80
CA GLY A 333 -1.17 -3.41 -0.41
C GLY A 333 0.15 -4.11 -0.09
N GLU A 334 0.85 -4.71 -1.06
CA GLU A 334 2.20 -5.27 -0.80
C GLU A 334 3.19 -4.14 -0.46
N LYS A 335 3.13 -3.03 -1.23
CA LYS A 335 3.94 -1.84 -0.97
C LYS A 335 3.54 -1.16 0.33
N GLU A 336 2.24 -1.06 0.59
CA GLU A 336 1.72 -0.47 1.82
C GLU A 336 2.12 -1.26 3.05
N VAL A 337 2.02 -2.60 3.02
CA VAL A 337 2.48 -3.44 4.13
C VAL A 337 3.97 -3.21 4.39
N PHE A 338 4.79 -3.20 3.33
CA PHE A 338 6.21 -2.88 3.48
C PHE A 338 6.43 -1.52 4.14
N ALA A 339 5.76 -0.47 3.66
CA ALA A 339 5.89 0.89 4.19
C ALA A 339 5.38 1.00 5.64
N HIS A 340 4.22 0.41 5.97
CA HIS A 340 3.68 0.35 7.34
C HIS A 340 4.62 -0.36 8.31
N LEU A 341 5.29 -1.43 7.90
CA LEU A 341 6.27 -2.11 8.74
C LEU A 341 7.48 -1.23 9.07
N GLN A 342 7.82 -0.25 8.21
CA GLN A 342 8.88 0.73 8.51
C GLN A 342 8.40 1.84 9.46
N GLN A 343 7.10 2.15 9.44
CA GLN A 343 6.48 3.13 10.34
C GLN A 343 6.50 2.72 11.81
N LEU A 344 6.67 1.43 12.15
CA LEU A 344 6.74 0.96 13.55
C LEU A 344 7.70 1.80 14.41
N THR A 345 8.74 2.33 13.78
CA THR A 345 9.77 3.18 14.37
C THR A 345 9.31 4.58 14.79
N HIS A 346 8.18 5.05 14.29
CA HIS A 346 7.69 6.41 14.50
C HIS A 346 6.17 6.48 14.72
N GLN A 347 5.44 5.38 14.59
CA GLN A 347 3.98 5.34 14.67
C GLN A 347 3.51 5.66 16.10
N PRO A 348 2.82 6.80 16.31
CA PRO A 348 2.24 7.12 17.61
C PRO A 348 1.04 6.22 17.90
N SER A 349 0.54 6.28 19.14
CA SER A 349 -0.81 5.79 19.41
C SER A 349 -1.82 6.61 18.62
N VAL A 350 -2.78 5.95 17.99
CA VAL A 350 -3.82 6.56 17.17
C VAL A 350 -5.20 6.29 17.75
N THR A 351 -6.17 7.15 17.46
CA THR A 351 -7.57 6.92 17.85
C THR A 351 -8.31 6.30 16.68
N VAL A 352 -8.83 5.08 16.85
CA VAL A 352 -9.65 4.37 15.86
C VAL A 352 -11.02 4.17 16.48
N ASP A 353 -12.07 4.73 15.85
CA ASP A 353 -13.45 4.66 16.33
C ASP A 353 -13.61 5.08 17.81
N GLY A 354 -12.92 6.17 18.19
CA GLY A 354 -12.93 6.70 19.56
C GLY A 354 -12.07 5.91 20.57
N THR A 355 -11.42 4.83 20.16
CA THR A 355 -10.55 4.00 21.01
C THR A 355 -9.08 4.28 20.70
N GLN A 356 -8.29 4.54 21.74
CA GLN A 356 -6.85 4.68 21.58
C GLN A 356 -6.20 3.32 21.36
N VAL A 357 -5.43 3.19 20.29
CA VAL A 357 -4.74 1.97 19.86
C VAL A 357 -3.25 2.29 19.73
N SER A 358 -2.36 1.39 20.20
CA SER A 358 -0.92 1.58 20.02
C SER A 358 -0.56 1.55 18.52
N GLY A 359 0.51 2.26 18.15
CA GLY A 359 0.95 2.29 16.76
C GLY A 359 1.25 0.91 16.17
N SER A 360 1.84 0.03 16.98
CA SER A 360 2.10 -1.37 16.60
C SER A 360 0.83 -2.17 16.34
N ARG A 361 -0.19 -2.00 17.18
CA ARG A 361 -1.48 -2.69 17.02
C ARG A 361 -2.26 -2.14 15.82
N TYR A 362 -2.15 -0.84 15.56
CA TYR A 362 -2.70 -0.23 14.35
C TYR A 362 -2.05 -0.81 13.08
N ILE A 363 -0.72 -0.91 13.05
CA ILE A 363 0.02 -1.49 11.93
C ILE A 363 -0.34 -2.97 11.74
N LEU A 364 -0.37 -3.77 12.82
CA LEU A 364 -0.81 -5.16 12.75
C LEU A 364 -2.22 -5.29 12.15
N SER A 365 -3.19 -4.53 12.66
CA SER A 365 -4.56 -4.54 12.14
C SER A 365 -4.62 -4.16 10.65
N THR A 366 -3.76 -3.24 10.20
CA THR A 366 -3.66 -2.85 8.79
C THR A 366 -3.11 -3.98 7.92
N VAL A 367 -2.07 -4.66 8.38
CA VAL A 367 -1.48 -5.82 7.70
C VAL A 367 -2.47 -6.99 7.63
N GLU A 368 -3.17 -7.29 8.73
CA GLU A 368 -4.23 -8.31 8.76
C GLU A 368 -5.37 -7.97 7.80
N GLY A 369 -5.79 -6.70 7.77
CA GLY A 369 -6.82 -6.22 6.83
C GLY A 369 -6.42 -6.47 5.37
N TYR A 370 -5.14 -6.27 5.05
CA TYR A 370 -4.60 -6.58 3.72
C TYR A 370 -4.61 -8.08 3.41
N VAL A 371 -4.12 -8.93 4.33
CA VAL A 371 -4.14 -10.39 4.13
C VAL A 371 -5.55 -10.90 3.90
N ARG A 372 -6.52 -10.47 4.72
CA ARG A 372 -7.94 -10.81 4.56
C ARG A 372 -8.52 -10.31 3.25
N ALA A 373 -8.11 -9.13 2.78
CA ALA A 373 -8.53 -8.62 1.49
C ALA A 373 -8.05 -9.58 0.38
N LEU A 374 -6.77 -9.95 0.36
CA LEU A 374 -6.24 -10.87 -0.64
C LEU A 374 -6.85 -12.28 -0.57
N GLN A 375 -7.14 -12.79 0.62
CA GLN A 375 -7.86 -14.06 0.79
C GLN A 375 -9.27 -13.98 0.18
N ARG A 376 -10.00 -12.90 0.48
CA ARG A 376 -11.36 -12.67 -0.06
C ARG A 376 -11.38 -12.64 -1.59
N ILE A 377 -10.34 -12.07 -2.18
CA ILE A 377 -10.12 -11.98 -3.62
C ILE A 377 -9.89 -13.36 -4.26
N GLY A 378 -9.46 -14.35 -3.46
CA GLY A 378 -9.22 -15.72 -3.90
C GLY A 378 -7.74 -16.09 -3.98
N ILE A 379 -6.81 -15.23 -3.54
CA ILE A 379 -5.38 -15.59 -3.54
C ILE A 379 -5.17 -16.72 -2.54
N ARG A 380 -4.64 -17.86 -3.01
CA ARG A 380 -4.44 -19.04 -2.15
C ARG A 380 -3.48 -18.75 -0.99
N PRO A 381 -3.71 -19.36 0.19
CA PRO A 381 -2.83 -19.27 1.36
C PRO A 381 -1.34 -19.49 1.07
N ARG A 382 -1.01 -20.48 0.22
CA ARG A 382 0.39 -20.73 -0.17
C ARG A 382 1.01 -19.57 -0.95
N THR A 383 0.25 -18.95 -1.85
CA THR A 383 0.71 -17.78 -2.62
C THR A 383 0.91 -16.59 -1.69
N LEU A 384 -0.02 -16.38 -0.74
CA LEU A 384 0.09 -15.35 0.29
C LEU A 384 1.32 -15.53 1.18
N SER A 385 1.56 -16.75 1.67
CA SER A 385 2.73 -17.07 2.49
C SER A 385 4.03 -16.72 1.77
N ASN A 386 4.15 -17.07 0.48
CA ASN A 386 5.32 -16.71 -0.33
C ASN A 386 5.51 -15.18 -0.47
N ILE A 387 4.40 -14.43 -0.62
CA ILE A 387 4.43 -12.97 -0.70
C ILE A 387 4.87 -12.38 0.65
N LEU A 388 4.32 -12.86 1.77
CA LEU A 388 4.69 -12.44 3.11
C LEU A 388 6.16 -12.77 3.44
N ASP A 389 6.68 -13.91 2.98
CA ASP A 389 8.09 -14.25 3.11
C ASP A 389 9.00 -13.30 2.33
N ALA A 390 8.61 -12.94 1.10
CA ALA A 390 9.34 -11.97 0.29
C ALA A 390 9.29 -10.56 0.91
N LEU A 391 8.15 -10.17 1.49
CA LEU A 391 8.01 -8.94 2.27
C LEU A 391 8.89 -8.96 3.52
N GLY A 392 8.94 -10.07 4.25
CA GLY A 392 9.77 -10.24 5.43
C GLY A 392 11.26 -10.05 5.13
N ARG A 393 11.76 -10.66 4.04
CA ARG A 393 13.15 -10.48 3.61
C ARG A 393 13.48 -9.02 3.26
N ARG A 394 12.60 -8.33 2.52
CA ARG A 394 12.81 -6.90 2.18
C ARG A 394 12.76 -6.01 3.41
N THR A 395 11.80 -6.26 4.29
CA THR A 395 11.65 -5.55 5.58
C THR A 395 12.92 -5.72 6.41
N ASP A 396 13.41 -6.94 6.54
CA ASP A 396 14.65 -7.26 7.24
C ASP A 396 15.86 -6.53 6.65
N MET A 397 16.02 -6.57 5.32
CA MET A 397 17.11 -5.89 4.64
C MET A 397 17.12 -4.38 4.90
N LEU A 398 15.95 -3.73 4.89
CA LEU A 398 15.86 -2.30 5.18
C LEU A 398 16.20 -2.01 6.64
N TYR A 399 15.66 -2.77 7.59
CA TYR A 399 16.04 -2.64 9.00
C TYR A 399 17.53 -2.88 9.23
N ASP A 400 18.14 -3.86 8.57
CA ASP A 400 19.58 -4.13 8.69
C ASP A 400 20.44 -2.96 8.20
N ARG A 401 20.04 -2.31 7.10
CA ARG A 401 20.71 -1.09 6.62
C ARG A 401 20.55 0.07 7.61
N ARG A 402 19.36 0.25 8.18
CA ARG A 402 19.08 1.28 9.20
C ARG A 402 19.89 1.05 10.48
N ILE A 403 19.91 -0.18 10.96
CA ILE A 403 20.70 -0.62 12.13
C ILE A 403 22.18 -0.39 11.86
N ALA A 404 22.70 -0.82 10.70
CA ALA A 404 24.11 -0.65 10.33
C ALA A 404 24.55 0.81 10.27
N ALA A 405 23.69 1.71 9.75
CA ALA A 405 23.95 3.14 9.71
C ALA A 405 23.89 3.84 11.09
N THR A 406 23.34 3.17 12.11
CA THR A 406 23.14 3.74 13.45
C THR A 406 24.32 3.38 14.38
N PRO A 407 24.89 4.33 15.15
CA PRO A 407 26.05 4.09 16.01
C PRO A 407 25.89 2.88 16.93
N GLN A 408 26.93 2.04 17.01
CA GLN A 408 26.95 0.86 17.87
C GLN A 408 26.76 1.25 19.34
N GLY A 409 25.96 0.47 20.07
CA GLY A 409 25.67 0.72 21.49
C GLY A 409 24.67 1.85 21.77
N SER A 410 24.24 2.62 20.76
CA SER A 410 23.23 3.67 20.95
C SER A 410 21.84 3.10 21.28
N THR A 411 21.06 3.86 22.04
CA THR A 411 19.65 3.54 22.34
C THR A 411 18.80 3.47 21.07
N ALA A 412 19.08 4.33 20.09
CA ALA A 412 18.43 4.31 18.78
C ALA A 412 18.67 2.99 18.03
N ARG A 413 19.90 2.45 18.06
CA ARG A 413 20.20 1.16 17.44
C ARG A 413 19.47 0.01 18.12
N GLN A 414 19.45 -0.02 19.45
CA GLN A 414 18.70 -1.03 20.21
C GLN A 414 17.20 -0.97 19.92
N ARG A 415 16.66 0.25 19.78
CA ARG A 415 15.28 0.47 19.38
C ARG A 415 14.97 -0.11 17.99
N LEU A 416 15.80 0.16 16.99
CA LEU A 416 15.63 -0.40 15.64
C LEU A 416 15.68 -1.94 15.62
N VAL A 417 16.51 -2.57 16.46
CA VAL A 417 16.55 -4.04 16.59
C VAL A 417 15.20 -4.58 17.11
N ARG A 418 14.65 -3.98 18.17
CA ARG A 418 13.32 -4.38 18.69
C ARG A 418 12.19 -4.15 17.68
N GLU A 419 12.27 -3.05 16.93
CA GLU A 419 11.27 -2.72 15.91
C GLU A 419 11.34 -3.68 14.71
N LYS A 420 12.54 -4.15 14.35
CA LYS A 420 12.72 -5.25 13.39
C LYS A 420 12.06 -6.54 13.87
N GLU A 421 12.26 -6.92 15.14
CA GLU A 421 11.62 -8.09 15.74
C GLU A 421 10.09 -7.97 15.74
N LEU A 422 9.57 -6.79 16.09
CA LEU A 422 8.14 -6.50 16.03
C LEU A 422 7.57 -6.58 14.61
N ALA A 423 8.32 -6.11 13.60
CA ALA A 423 7.93 -6.25 12.20
C ALA A 423 7.85 -7.72 11.77
N ARG A 424 8.81 -8.55 12.21
CA ARG A 424 8.80 -10.00 11.97
C ARG A 424 7.63 -10.69 12.64
N LEU A 425 7.34 -10.36 13.89
CA LEU A 425 6.18 -10.88 14.62
C LEU A 425 4.87 -10.50 13.92
N THR A 426 4.75 -9.24 13.47
CA THR A 426 3.59 -8.77 12.69
C THR A 426 3.37 -9.61 11.44
N LEU A 427 4.43 -9.89 10.68
CA LEU A 427 4.35 -10.75 9.49
C LEU A 427 4.11 -12.23 9.83
N SER A 428 4.58 -12.71 10.99
CA SER A 428 4.28 -14.07 11.45
C SER A 428 2.78 -14.24 11.73
N VAL A 429 2.19 -13.33 12.51
CA VAL A 429 0.74 -13.33 12.78
C VAL A 429 -0.06 -13.25 11.48
N ALA A 430 0.37 -12.39 10.54
CA ALA A 430 -0.25 -12.28 9.23
C ALA A 430 -0.15 -13.59 8.40
N ARG A 431 0.93 -14.37 8.56
CA ARG A 431 1.10 -15.68 7.94
C ARG A 431 0.19 -16.72 8.56
N ASP A 432 0.08 -16.74 9.89
CA ASP A 432 -0.79 -17.66 10.61
C ASP A 432 -2.26 -17.43 10.22
N LEU A 433 -2.68 -16.16 10.16
CA LEU A 433 -3.99 -15.76 9.63
C LEU A 433 -4.21 -16.22 8.18
N ALA A 434 -3.17 -16.15 7.33
CA ALA A 434 -3.26 -16.63 5.97
C ALA A 434 -3.53 -18.15 5.91
N GLN A 435 -3.04 -18.90 6.90
CA GLN A 435 -3.12 -20.36 6.98
C GLN A 435 -4.42 -20.86 7.65
N GLU A 436 -4.92 -20.18 8.68
CA GLU A 436 -6.14 -20.59 9.40
C GLU A 436 -7.38 -20.72 8.50
N GLU A 437 -7.52 -19.84 7.50
CA GLU A 437 -8.63 -19.94 6.54
C GLU A 437 -8.54 -21.18 5.64
N LEU A 438 -7.33 -21.71 5.40
CA LEU A 438 -7.17 -22.98 4.68
C LEU A 438 -7.80 -24.11 5.48
N ASP A 439 -7.47 -24.18 6.76
CA ASP A 439 -7.88 -25.28 7.64
C ASP A 439 -9.39 -25.24 7.93
N ALA A 440 -10.03 -24.07 7.85
CA ALA A 440 -11.48 -23.92 7.99
C ALA A 440 -12.29 -24.38 6.75
N THR A 441 -11.65 -24.57 5.60
CA THR A 441 -12.33 -24.94 4.34
C THR A 441 -12.18 -26.42 3.96
N VAL A 442 -11.33 -27.17 4.67
CA VAL A 442 -11.12 -28.62 4.54
C VAL A 442 -11.95 -29.34 5.60
#